data_AF-A0A6C0HI39-F1
#
_entry.id   AF-A0A6C0HI39-F1
#
_cell.length_a   1.000
_cell.length_b   1.000
_cell.length_c   1.000
_cell.angle_alpha   90.00
_cell.angle_beta   90.00
_cell.angle_gamma   90.00
#
_symmetry.space_group_name_H-M   'P 1'
#
loop_
_entity.id
_entity.type
_entity.pdbx_description
1 polymer ?
#
loop_
_entity_poly.entity_id
_entity_poly.type
_entity_poly.pdbx_seq_one_letter_code
_entity_poly.pdbx_strand_id
1 'polypeptide(L)'
;MSEHNSNYVREPLSSQSVANTSKSCNSSVNKIHAKILHDIRNMYPLSKEQIAYIYKMSSTEQMEIIITYDAMMKHCVEYIQSIL
;
A
#
# COMPACT_ATOMS: atom_id res chain seq x y z
N MET A 1 28.73 39.80 -52.26
CA MET A 1 28.70 38.51 -52.97
C MET A 1 29.00 37.41 -51.97
N SER A 2 28.26 36.31 -52.11
CA SER A 2 28.42 34.99 -51.46
C SER A 2 27.79 34.82 -50.08
N GLU A 3 26.58 34.29 -50.15
CA GLU A 3 25.79 33.59 -49.13
C GLU A 3 26.53 32.34 -48.63
N HIS A 4 26.36 31.96 -47.36
CA HIS A 4 26.29 30.55 -46.98
C HIS A 4 25.35 30.34 -45.79
N ASN A 5 24.26 29.65 -46.13
CA ASN A 5 23.20 29.09 -45.31
C ASN A 5 23.72 27.89 -44.47
N SER A 6 23.34 27.79 -43.19
CA SER A 6 23.41 26.52 -42.45
C SER A 6 22.38 26.51 -41.32
N ASN A 7 21.18 26.02 -41.65
CA ASN A 7 20.18 25.60 -40.69
C ASN A 7 20.66 24.33 -39.95
N TYR A 8 21.12 24.49 -38.71
CA TYR A 8 21.21 23.37 -37.77
C TYR A 8 19.97 23.36 -36.88
N VAL A 9 18.96 22.61 -37.31
CA VAL A 9 17.85 22.17 -36.46
C VAL A 9 18.43 21.15 -35.48
N ARG A 10 18.68 21.57 -34.24
CA ARG A 10 19.12 20.68 -33.16
C ARG A 10 17.88 20.01 -32.59
N GLU A 11 17.57 18.81 -33.06
CA GLU A 11 16.56 17.96 -32.42
C GLU A 11 16.88 17.79 -30.93
N PRO A 12 15.90 17.91 -30.02
CA PRO A 12 16.10 17.49 -28.65
C PRO A 12 16.11 15.95 -28.61
N LEU A 13 17.29 15.37 -28.38
CA LEU A 13 17.45 13.97 -27.98
C LEU A 13 16.46 13.69 -26.84
N SER A 14 15.55 12.77 -27.09
CA SER A 14 14.54 12.31 -26.16
C SER A 14 15.16 12.07 -24.79
N SER A 15 14.64 12.77 -23.78
CA SER A 15 14.87 12.42 -22.37
C SER A 15 14.27 11.04 -22.13
N GLN A 16 15.05 9.99 -22.40
CA GLN A 16 14.67 8.61 -22.14
C GLN A 16 14.56 8.47 -20.62
N SER A 17 13.32 8.25 -20.19
CA SER A 17 12.86 8.21 -18.81
C SER A 17 13.70 7.27 -17.94
N VAL A 18 14.57 7.83 -17.09
CA VAL A 18 15.15 7.13 -15.94
C VAL A 18 14.16 7.21 -14.78
N ALA A 19 13.06 6.46 -14.89
CA ALA A 19 12.08 6.30 -13.83
C ALA A 19 11.89 4.81 -13.47
N ASN A 20 12.99 4.04 -13.38
CA ASN A 20 12.94 2.61 -13.07
C ASN A 20 13.81 2.27 -11.86
N THR A 21 13.49 2.80 -10.66
CA THR A 21 14.07 2.23 -9.42
C THR A 21 13.32 2.54 -8.11
N SER A 22 12.01 2.80 -8.12
CA SER A 22 11.29 3.08 -6.85
C SER A 22 9.96 2.35 -6.63
N LYS A 23 9.50 1.48 -7.55
CA LYS A 23 8.19 0.79 -7.41
C LYS A 23 8.23 -0.60 -6.74
N SER A 24 9.40 -1.18 -6.49
CA SER A 24 9.48 -2.59 -6.06
C SER A 24 9.17 -2.82 -4.58
N CYS A 25 9.47 -1.84 -3.71
CA CYS A 25 9.35 -2.02 -2.25
C CYS A 25 7.90 -1.87 -1.74
N ASN A 26 7.08 -1.02 -2.37
CA ASN A 26 5.73 -0.71 -1.91
C ASN A 26 4.71 -1.82 -2.21
N SER A 27 4.98 -2.67 -3.20
CA SER A 27 4.09 -3.76 -3.61
C SER A 27 3.88 -4.80 -2.49
N SER A 28 4.96 -5.18 -1.80
CA SER A 28 4.91 -6.22 -0.76
C SER A 28 4.32 -5.71 0.56
N VAL A 29 4.66 -4.47 0.93
CA VAL A 29 4.13 -3.74 2.11
C VAL A 29 2.60 -3.61 2.00
N ASN A 30 2.10 -3.22 0.82
CA ASN A 30 0.66 -3.11 0.60
C ASN A 30 -0.05 -4.47 0.63
N LYS A 31 0.62 -5.55 0.19
CA LYS A 31 0.04 -6.91 0.20
C LYS A 31 -0.15 -7.45 1.61
N ILE A 32 0.84 -7.28 2.50
CA ILE A 32 0.73 -7.80 3.86
C ILE A 32 -0.27 -6.99 4.70
N HIS A 33 -0.32 -5.66 4.54
CA HIS A 33 -1.36 -4.83 5.18
C HIS A 33 -2.76 -5.24 4.73
N ALA A 34 -2.99 -5.37 3.41
CA ALA A 34 -4.27 -5.82 2.87
C ALA A 34 -4.67 -7.22 3.39
N LYS A 35 -3.69 -8.14 3.51
CA LYS A 35 -3.92 -9.46 4.08
C LYS A 35 -4.31 -9.41 5.55
N ILE A 36 -3.67 -8.55 6.36
CA ILE A 36 -4.03 -8.37 7.77
C ILE A 36 -5.48 -7.89 7.90
N LEU A 37 -5.87 -6.86 7.14
CA LEU A 37 -7.25 -6.36 7.16
C LEU A 37 -8.26 -7.42 6.70
N HIS A 38 -7.91 -8.20 5.68
CA HIS A 38 -8.74 -9.33 5.24
C HIS A 38 -8.93 -10.36 6.35
N ASP A 39 -7.84 -10.78 7.00
CA ASP A 39 -7.89 -11.83 8.02
C ASP A 39 -8.69 -11.34 9.25
N ILE A 40 -8.54 -10.08 9.68
CA ILE A 40 -9.35 -9.48 10.75
C ILE A 40 -10.85 -9.47 10.38
N ARG A 41 -11.21 -9.01 9.18
CA ARG A 41 -12.62 -8.95 8.74
C ARG A 41 -13.30 -10.31 8.68
N ASN A 42 -12.52 -11.36 8.45
CA ASN A 42 -13.02 -12.73 8.41
C ASN A 42 -12.82 -13.49 9.74
N MET A 43 -12.45 -12.79 10.82
CA MET A 43 -12.19 -13.38 12.14
C MET A 43 -11.12 -14.48 12.14
N TYR A 44 -10.19 -14.45 11.18
CA TYR A 44 -9.09 -15.38 11.15
C TYR A 44 -7.98 -14.95 12.12
N PRO A 45 -7.35 -15.90 12.83
CA PRO A 45 -6.24 -15.59 13.72
C PRO A 45 -5.04 -15.07 12.92
N LEU A 46 -4.44 -14.00 13.42
CA LEU A 46 -3.24 -13.41 12.80
C LEU A 46 -1.99 -14.25 13.12
N SER A 47 -1.12 -14.40 12.13
CA SER A 47 0.19 -15.04 12.29
C SER A 47 1.16 -14.17 13.09
N LYS A 48 2.23 -14.78 13.60
CA LYS A 48 3.31 -14.05 14.29
C LYS A 48 3.98 -13.02 13.38
N GLU A 49 4.16 -13.34 12.08
CA GLU A 49 4.73 -12.39 11.12
C GLU A 49 3.81 -11.20 10.90
N GLN A 50 2.49 -11.42 10.81
CA GLN A 50 1.50 -10.36 10.69
C GLN A 50 1.52 -9.44 11.91
N ILE A 51 1.55 -10.02 13.12
CA ILE A 51 1.64 -9.25 14.37
C ILE A 51 2.95 -8.44 14.43
N ALA A 52 4.08 -9.06 14.10
CA ALA A 52 5.37 -8.37 14.04
C ALA A 52 5.39 -7.25 13.00
N TYR A 53 4.64 -7.42 11.90
CA TYR A 53 4.47 -6.37 10.89
C TYR A 53 3.67 -5.19 11.45
N ILE A 54 2.56 -5.43 12.15
CA ILE A 54 1.74 -4.37 12.79
C ILE A 54 2.60 -3.47 13.67
N TYR A 55 3.49 -4.04 14.49
CA TYR A 55 4.39 -3.27 15.33
C TYR A 55 5.37 -2.37 14.58
N LYS A 56 5.62 -2.63 13.29
CA LYS A 56 6.49 -1.82 12.43
C LYS A 56 5.73 -0.81 11.57
N MET A 57 4.40 -0.85 11.56
CA MET A 57 3.55 0.08 10.82
C MET A 57 3.56 1.47 11.47
N SER A 58 3.15 2.48 10.71
CA SER A 58 2.92 3.82 11.25
C SER A 58 1.74 3.81 12.23
N SER A 59 1.69 4.80 13.14
CA SER A 59 0.59 4.92 14.11
C SER A 59 -0.78 5.05 13.43
N THR A 60 -0.85 5.69 12.26
CA THR A 60 -2.09 5.82 11.49
C THR A 60 -2.58 4.46 10.99
N GLU A 61 -1.69 3.65 10.43
CA GLU A 61 -2.04 2.32 9.95
C GLU A 61 -2.38 1.36 11.11
N GLN A 62 -1.64 1.46 12.22
CA GLN A 62 -1.98 0.71 13.45
C GLN A 62 -3.38 1.08 13.96
N MET A 63 -3.73 2.37 13.90
CA MET A 63 -5.06 2.85 14.28
C MET A 63 -6.15 2.28 13.37
N GLU A 64 -5.93 2.23 12.06
CA GLU A 64 -6.86 1.60 11.11
C GLU A 64 -7.13 0.13 11.48
N ILE A 65 -6.09 -0.60 11.84
CA ILE A 65 -6.18 -2.00 12.29
C ILE A 65 -7.00 -2.12 13.58
N ILE A 66 -6.73 -1.27 14.58
CA ILE A 66 -7.45 -1.27 15.85
C ILE A 66 -8.94 -0.98 15.65
N ILE A 67 -9.27 0.04 14.85
CA ILE A 67 -10.67 0.40 14.55
C ILE A 67 -11.38 -0.76 13.85
N THR A 68 -10.72 -1.38 12.87
CA THR A 68 -11.29 -2.54 12.15
C THR A 68 -11.55 -3.71 13.09
N TYR A 69 -10.60 -4.02 13.97
CA TYR A 69 -10.75 -5.09 14.97
C TYR A 69 -11.88 -4.81 15.96
N ASP A 70 -11.97 -3.59 16.48
CA ASP A 70 -13.05 -3.17 17.40
C ASP A 70 -14.44 -3.32 16.77
N ALA A 71 -14.59 -2.90 15.51
CA ALA A 71 -15.85 -3.05 14.77
C ALA A 71 -16.24 -4.53 14.62
N MET A 72 -15.27 -5.38 14.29
CA MET A 72 -15.48 -6.82 14.18
C MET A 72 -15.92 -7.43 15.51
N MET A 73 -15.25 -7.10 16.61
CA MET A 73 -15.62 -7.58 17.94
C MET A 73 -17.03 -7.16 18.37
N LYS A 74 -17.45 -5.92 18.04
CA LYS A 74 -18.83 -5.47 18.28
C LYS A 74 -19.85 -6.31 17.55
N HIS A 75 -19.63 -6.60 16.26
CA HIS A 75 -20.51 -7.48 15.50
C HIS A 75 -20.61 -8.90 16.08
N CYS A 76 -19.50 -9.45 16.58
CA CYS A 76 -19.53 -10.74 17.28
C CYS A 76 -20.40 -10.71 18.54
N VAL A 77 -20.25 -9.66 19.35
CA VAL A 77 -21.03 -9.50 20.58
C VAL A 77 -22.52 -9.35 20.27
N GLU A 78 -22.88 -8.51 19.32
CA GLU A 78 -24.26 -8.32 18.87
C GLU A 78 -24.87 -9.62 18.35
N TYR A 79 -24.11 -10.38 17.55
CA TYR A 79 -24.55 -11.67 17.04
C TYR A 79 -24.83 -12.67 18.17
N ILE A 80 -23.92 -12.80 19.13
CA ILE A 80 -24.10 -13.69 20.29
C ILE A 80 -25.34 -13.28 21.09
N GLN A 81 -25.53 -11.98 21.33
CA GLN A 81 -26.71 -11.45 22.03
C GLN A 81 -28.02 -11.70 21.28
N SER A 82 -27.99 -11.80 19.94
CA SER A 82 -29.21 -12.07 19.15
C SER A 82 -29.68 -13.53 19.23
N ILE A 83 -28.83 -14.45 19.70
CA ILE A 83 -29.12 -15.89 19.77
C ILE A 83 -29.56 -16.32 21.19
N LEU A 84 -29.18 -15.55 22.21
CA LEU A 84 -29.50 -15.80 23.62
C LEU A 84 -30.81 -15.13 24.03
#